data_AF-A0A182PC09-F1
#
_entry.id   AF-A0A182PC09-F1
#
_cell.length_a   1.000
_cell.length_b   1.000
_cell.length_c   1.000
_cell.angle_alpha   90.00
_cell.angle_beta   90.00
_cell.angle_gamma   90.00
#
_symmetry.space_group_name_H-M   'P 1'
#
loop_
_entity.id
_entity.type
_entity.pdbx_description
1 polymer ?
#
loop_
_entity_poly.entity_id
_entity_poly.type
_entity_poly.pdbx_seq_one_letter_code
_entity_poly.pdbx_strand_id
1 'polypeptide(L)'
;MSHFSSIATCFGHVVLAAVTGWSLKYLPAATGTGLPTVWIMLWCLLVYSALGIVRFSHPQPGKLLRTLYEQAALVARVCPLPLLNVQLYHEPEQSHNFALPYRHALGYALLLSALVAYAACNVFGDLSRRHYGEHVATGVLLVNAAGLSLVACSGDNYWAAGLVVSFVSKHFLLPVLAERYRIPSALLYTYGLSFYEIFAVNAVAEVLPTSTIRVIM
;
A
#
# COMPACT_ATOMS: atom_id res chain seq x y z
N MET A 1 -15.85 20.55 5.93
CA MET A 1 -15.93 19.21 6.56
C MET A 1 -16.53 19.41 7.95
N SER A 2 -17.48 18.57 8.37
CA SER A 2 -18.00 18.62 9.73
C SER A 2 -16.90 18.20 10.72
N HIS A 3 -16.92 18.71 11.96
CA HIS A 3 -15.98 18.32 13.01
C HIS A 3 -15.93 16.79 13.20
N PHE A 4 -17.08 16.12 13.15
CA PHE A 4 -17.20 14.66 13.21
C PHE A 4 -16.44 13.94 12.09
N SER A 5 -16.43 14.47 10.87
CA SER A 5 -15.69 13.89 9.75
C SER A 5 -14.18 13.98 9.96
N SER A 6 -13.68 15.04 10.59
CA SER A 6 -12.25 15.17 10.91
C SER A 6 -11.82 14.18 12.00
N ILE A 7 -12.62 14.07 13.07
CA ILE A 7 -12.35 13.15 14.18
C ILE A 7 -12.34 11.70 13.68
N ALA A 8 -13.32 11.30 12.87
CA ALA A 8 -13.37 9.95 12.31
C ALA A 8 -12.15 9.67 11.42
N THR A 9 -11.74 10.63 10.58
CA THR A 9 -10.54 10.50 9.73
C THR A 9 -9.26 10.39 10.56
N CYS A 10 -9.14 11.19 11.63
CA CYS A 10 -8.03 11.07 12.58
C CYS A 10 -7.99 9.68 13.23
N PHE A 11 -9.14 9.18 13.70
CA PHE A 11 -9.24 7.85 14.28
C PHE A 11 -8.84 6.75 13.29
N GLY A 12 -9.25 6.86 12.02
CA GLY A 12 -8.82 5.94 10.96
C GLY A 12 -7.28 5.89 10.83
N HIS A 13 -6.61 7.04 10.91
CA HIS A 13 -5.14 7.08 10.92
C HIS A 13 -4.57 6.46 12.19
N VAL A 14 -5.12 6.72 13.37
CA VAL A 14 -4.69 6.04 14.62
C VAL A 14 -4.78 4.52 14.48
N VAL A 15 -5.87 4.00 13.92
CA VAL A 15 -6.02 2.57 13.64
C VAL A 15 -4.95 2.08 12.66
N LEU A 16 -4.71 2.80 11.56
CA LEU A 16 -3.65 2.44 10.62
C LEU A 16 -2.28 2.42 11.30
N ALA A 17 -1.94 3.41 12.13
CA ALA A 17 -0.66 3.42 12.86
C ALA A 17 -0.54 2.24 13.83
N ALA A 18 -1.63 1.86 14.50
CA ALA A 18 -1.65 0.70 15.39
C ALA A 18 -1.44 -0.60 14.62
N VAL A 19 -2.09 -0.76 13.45
CA VAL A 19 -1.88 -1.90 12.55
C VAL A 19 -0.44 -1.92 12.04
N THR A 20 0.13 -0.77 11.64
CA THR A 20 1.54 -0.67 11.23
C THR A 20 2.50 -1.02 12.35
N GLY A 21 2.23 -0.57 13.58
CA GLY A 21 3.02 -0.96 14.76
C GLY A 21 2.94 -2.45 15.05
N TRP A 22 1.76 -3.06 14.88
CA TRP A 22 1.58 -4.50 14.96
C TRP A 22 2.38 -5.22 13.87
N SER A 23 2.24 -4.82 12.61
CA SER A 23 2.96 -5.38 11.46
C SER A 23 4.48 -5.36 11.63
N LEU A 24 5.04 -4.25 12.13
CA LEU A 24 6.47 -4.12 12.39
C LEU A 24 7.00 -5.08 13.47
N LYS A 25 6.14 -5.50 14.41
CA LYS A 25 6.50 -6.48 15.45
C LYS A 25 6.62 -7.90 14.88
N TYR A 26 5.80 -8.23 13.89
CA TYR A 26 5.66 -9.60 13.37
C TYR A 26 6.48 -9.89 12.12
N LEU A 27 7.01 -8.86 11.45
CA LEU A 27 7.95 -9.08 10.36
C LEU A 27 9.31 -9.53 10.92
N PRO A 28 9.90 -10.60 10.37
CA PRO A 28 11.26 -11.02 10.72
C PRO A 28 12.23 -9.84 10.60
N ALA A 29 13.19 -9.77 11.52
CA ALA A 29 14.31 -8.86 11.39
C ALA A 29 15.00 -9.11 10.03
N ALA A 30 15.50 -8.06 9.38
CA ALA A 30 16.20 -8.18 8.11
C ALA A 30 17.38 -9.16 8.24
N THR A 31 17.20 -10.40 7.81
CA THR A 31 18.20 -11.47 7.93
C THR A 31 19.19 -11.50 6.75
N GLY A 32 19.18 -10.47 5.89
CA GLY A 32 20.03 -10.35 4.71
C GLY A 32 20.74 -9.00 4.57
N THR A 33 21.58 -8.87 3.55
CA THR A 33 22.46 -7.71 3.27
C THR A 33 21.73 -6.46 2.75
N GLY A 34 20.40 -6.46 2.72
CA GLY A 34 19.58 -5.36 2.21
C GLY A 34 18.37 -5.07 3.09
N LEU A 35 17.90 -3.82 3.06
CA LEU A 35 16.69 -3.41 3.78
C LEU A 35 15.45 -4.02 3.08
N PRO A 36 14.65 -4.87 3.73
CA PRO A 36 13.53 -5.53 3.07
C PRO A 36 12.50 -4.48 2.63
N THR A 37 12.04 -4.58 1.39
CA THR A 37 11.16 -3.57 0.77
C THR A 37 9.80 -3.45 1.47
N VAL A 38 9.35 -4.52 2.14
CA VAL A 38 8.17 -4.51 3.02
C VAL A 38 8.33 -3.53 4.20
N TRP A 39 9.54 -3.38 4.76
CA TRP A 39 9.80 -2.41 5.82
C TRP A 39 9.68 -0.98 5.29
N ILE A 40 10.16 -0.71 4.08
CA ILE A 40 10.01 0.60 3.42
C ILE A 40 8.53 0.93 3.26
N MET A 41 7.73 -0.04 2.79
CA MET A 41 6.28 0.13 2.69
C MET A 41 5.67 0.51 4.04
N LEU A 42 5.97 -0.23 5.11
CA LEU A 42 5.41 0.05 6.44
C LEU A 42 5.83 1.41 6.96
N TRP A 43 7.08 1.83 6.77
CA TRP A 43 7.51 3.18 7.13
C TRP A 43 6.75 4.26 6.34
N CYS A 44 6.51 4.07 5.05
CA CYS A 44 5.68 4.98 4.26
C CYS A 44 4.25 5.08 4.81
N LEU A 45 3.65 3.95 5.19
CA LEU A 45 2.30 3.91 5.77
C LEU A 45 2.25 4.56 7.16
N LEU A 46 3.28 4.34 7.99
CA LEU A 46 3.40 4.96 9.30
C LEU A 46 3.54 6.48 9.19
N VAL A 47 4.38 6.98 8.28
CA VAL A 47 4.56 8.42 8.02
C VAL A 47 3.26 9.04 7.50
N TYR A 48 2.59 8.38 6.54
CA TYR A 48 1.28 8.80 6.05
C TYR A 48 0.26 8.91 7.19
N SER A 49 0.21 7.90 8.04
CA SER A 49 -0.68 7.85 9.19
C SER A 49 -0.38 8.95 10.22
N ALA A 50 0.90 9.12 10.61
CA ALA A 50 1.32 10.14 11.56
C ALA A 50 0.98 11.56 11.06
N LEU A 51 1.25 11.86 9.78
CA LEU A 51 0.85 13.12 9.16
C LEU A 51 -0.66 13.29 9.12
N GLY A 52 -1.41 12.20 8.91
CA GLY A 52 -2.86 12.18 9.00
C GLY A 52 -3.39 12.55 10.38
N ILE A 53 -2.85 11.95 11.43
CA ILE A 53 -3.22 12.25 12.83
C ILE A 53 -3.00 13.75 13.11
N VAL A 54 -1.81 14.27 12.80
CA VAL A 54 -1.48 15.70 13.02
C VAL A 54 -2.38 16.61 12.18
N ARG A 55 -2.66 16.27 10.91
CA ARG A 55 -3.52 17.06 10.02
C ARG A 55 -4.96 17.14 10.50
N PHE A 56 -5.55 16.02 10.92
CA PHE A 56 -6.98 15.94 11.23
C PHE A 56 -7.29 16.23 12.71
N SER A 57 -6.27 16.27 13.58
CA SER A 57 -6.41 16.77 14.96
C SER A 57 -6.36 18.30 15.05
N HIS A 58 -5.68 18.97 14.13
CA HIS A 58 -5.56 20.43 14.14
C HIS A 58 -6.73 21.12 13.42
N PRO A 59 -7.41 22.13 14.01
CA PRO A 59 -8.56 22.79 13.39
C PRO A 59 -8.21 23.59 12.13
N GLN A 60 -6.96 24.04 11.99
CA GLN A 60 -6.45 24.76 10.83
C GLN A 60 -5.05 24.27 10.45
N PRO A 61 -4.90 23.19 9.68
CA PRO A 61 -3.57 22.70 9.29
C PRO A 61 -2.88 23.72 8.38
N GLY A 62 -1.62 24.05 8.70
CA GLY A 62 -0.81 24.96 7.89
C GLY A 62 -0.57 24.42 6.47
N LYS A 63 -0.23 25.32 5.54
CA LYS A 63 0.00 24.98 4.11
C LYS A 63 1.03 23.86 3.94
N LEU A 64 2.14 23.91 4.70
CA LEU A 64 3.19 22.90 4.65
C LEU A 64 2.68 21.51 5.04
N LEU A 65 1.95 21.40 6.16
CA LEU A 65 1.39 20.13 6.64
C LEU A 65 0.41 19.54 5.64
N ARG A 66 -0.41 20.40 5.01
CA ARG A 66 -1.32 19.99 3.95
C ARG A 66 -0.57 19.38 2.76
N THR A 67 0.48 20.05 2.28
CA THR A 67 1.32 19.56 1.17
C THR A 67 2.02 18.26 1.53
N LEU A 68 2.62 18.16 2.72
CA LEU A 68 3.29 16.94 3.18
C LEU A 68 2.32 15.76 3.25
N TYR A 69 1.12 15.97 3.78
CA TYR A 69 0.09 14.94 3.80
C TYR A 69 -0.35 14.53 2.40
N GLU A 70 -0.55 15.48 1.48
CA GLU A 70 -0.96 15.18 0.10
C GLU A 70 0.11 14.36 -0.64
N GLN A 71 1.39 14.65 -0.41
CA GLN A 71 2.51 13.88 -0.93
C GLN A 71 2.61 12.50 -0.29
N ALA A 72 2.47 12.40 1.03
CA ALA A 72 2.44 11.12 1.73
C ALA A 72 1.26 10.25 1.29
N ALA A 73 0.09 10.85 1.05
CA ALA A 73 -1.09 10.17 0.53
C ALA A 73 -0.84 9.62 -0.89
N LEU A 74 -0.15 10.39 -1.73
CA LEU A 74 0.23 9.94 -3.07
C LEU A 74 1.21 8.75 -2.99
N VAL A 75 2.23 8.84 -2.14
CA VAL A 75 3.19 7.74 -1.90
C VAL A 75 2.47 6.50 -1.37
N ALA A 76 1.61 6.65 -0.35
CA ALA A 76 0.80 5.56 0.21
C ALA A 76 -0.20 4.97 -0.79
N ARG A 77 -0.50 5.66 -1.89
CA ARG A 77 -1.33 5.15 -2.99
C ARG A 77 -0.53 4.34 -4.00
N VAL A 78 0.62 4.84 -4.43
CA VAL A 78 1.34 4.26 -5.58
C VAL A 78 2.45 3.29 -5.21
N CYS A 79 3.06 3.41 -4.02
CA CYS A 79 4.26 2.65 -3.66
C CYS A 79 4.02 1.30 -2.96
N PRO A 80 2.99 1.09 -2.10
CA PRO A 80 2.89 -0.14 -1.31
C PRO A 80 2.84 -1.43 -2.13
N LEU A 81 2.03 -1.48 -3.19
CA LEU A 81 1.88 -2.69 -4.00
C LEU A 81 3.15 -3.01 -4.82
N PRO A 82 3.79 -2.04 -5.50
CA PRO A 82 5.09 -2.27 -6.13
C PRO A 82 6.19 -2.69 -5.16
N LEU A 83 6.28 -2.11 -3.96
CA LEU A 83 7.26 -2.52 -2.95
C LEU A 83 7.04 -3.98 -2.51
N LEU A 84 5.79 -4.39 -2.30
CA LEU A 84 5.47 -5.79 -1.99
C LEU A 84 5.80 -6.74 -3.14
N ASN A 85 5.52 -6.34 -4.38
CA ASN A 85 5.89 -7.13 -5.55
C ASN A 85 7.41 -7.35 -5.58
N VAL A 86 8.24 -6.32 -5.35
CA VAL A 86 9.69 -6.52 -5.27
C VAL A 86 10.05 -7.57 -4.22
N GLN A 87 9.52 -7.46 -3.00
CA GLN A 87 9.79 -8.42 -1.92
C GLN A 87 9.44 -9.83 -2.36
N LEU A 88 8.19 -10.06 -2.79
CA LEU A 88 7.69 -11.38 -3.14
C LEU A 88 8.42 -11.97 -4.35
N TYR A 89 8.81 -11.15 -5.34
CA TYR A 89 9.61 -11.61 -6.48
C TYR A 89 11.09 -11.87 -6.12
N HIS A 90 11.59 -11.49 -4.96
CA HIS A 90 12.98 -11.77 -4.55
C HIS A 90 13.10 -12.99 -3.62
N GLU A 91 12.01 -13.51 -3.05
CA GLU A 91 12.09 -14.60 -2.09
C GLU A 91 12.34 -15.98 -2.74
N PRO A 92 13.39 -16.72 -2.35
CA PRO A 92 13.85 -17.90 -3.09
C PRO A 92 12.87 -19.10 -3.13
N GLU A 93 11.95 -19.23 -2.17
CA GLU A 93 11.07 -20.43 -2.07
C GLU A 93 9.86 -20.43 -3.03
N GLN A 94 9.47 -19.29 -3.61
CA GLN A 94 8.42 -19.23 -4.66
C GLN A 94 8.98 -19.73 -6.01
N SER A 95 9.11 -21.05 -6.14
CA SER A 95 9.86 -21.71 -7.20
C SER A 95 8.99 -22.52 -8.17
N HIS A 96 8.02 -21.91 -8.87
CA HIS A 96 7.28 -22.63 -9.94
C HIS A 96 7.16 -21.88 -11.29
N ASN A 97 8.13 -22.24 -12.15
CA ASN A 97 8.10 -22.49 -13.60
C ASN A 97 7.96 -21.38 -14.67
N PHE A 98 7.23 -20.26 -14.52
CA PHE A 98 7.01 -19.37 -15.69
C PHE A 98 7.84 -18.08 -15.77
N ALA A 99 8.34 -17.54 -14.65
CA ALA A 99 9.00 -16.23 -14.59
C ALA A 99 10.46 -16.25 -14.10
N LEU A 100 11.01 -17.44 -13.86
CA LEU A 100 12.34 -17.66 -13.26
C LEU A 100 13.48 -16.80 -13.85
N PRO A 101 13.69 -16.69 -15.17
CA PRO A 101 14.83 -15.95 -15.71
C PRO A 101 14.68 -14.42 -15.61
N TYR A 102 13.45 -13.92 -15.48
CA TYR A 102 13.16 -12.47 -15.46
C TYR A 102 12.62 -11.98 -14.12
N ARG A 103 12.61 -12.82 -13.08
CA ARG A 103 11.93 -12.57 -11.81
C ARG A 103 12.40 -11.27 -11.12
N HIS A 104 13.71 -11.11 -10.98
CA HIS A 104 14.31 -9.90 -10.42
C HIS A 104 14.01 -8.66 -11.28
N ALA A 105 14.13 -8.81 -12.60
CA ALA A 105 13.83 -7.73 -13.55
C ALA A 105 12.37 -7.29 -13.47
N LEU A 106 11.43 -8.24 -13.36
CA LEU A 106 10.00 -7.97 -13.20
C LEU A 106 9.72 -7.25 -11.88
N GLY A 107 10.29 -7.71 -10.76
CA GLY A 107 10.15 -7.03 -9.47
C GLY A 107 10.60 -5.57 -9.55
N TYR A 108 11.81 -5.31 -10.05
CA TYR A 108 12.31 -3.94 -10.19
C TYR A 108 11.57 -3.11 -11.24
N ALA A 109 11.10 -3.71 -12.35
CA ALA A 109 10.29 -3.02 -13.34
C ALA A 109 8.94 -2.57 -12.76
N LEU A 110 8.31 -3.43 -11.94
CA LEU A 110 7.10 -3.09 -11.21
C LEU A 110 7.34 -1.95 -10.21
N LEU A 111 8.47 -1.95 -9.50
CA LEU A 111 8.85 -0.80 -8.66
C LEU A 111 9.08 0.48 -9.46
N LEU A 112 9.79 0.40 -10.58
CA LEU A 112 10.06 1.55 -11.44
C LEU A 112 8.75 2.14 -12.00
N SER A 113 7.77 1.30 -12.28
CA SER A 113 6.44 1.76 -12.71
C SER A 113 5.75 2.63 -11.66
N ALA A 114 6.02 2.42 -10.36
CA ALA A 114 5.54 3.27 -9.27
C ALA A 114 6.09 4.70 -9.37
N LEU A 115 7.36 4.84 -9.76
CA LEU A 115 7.99 6.14 -9.98
C LEU A 115 7.32 6.88 -11.14
N VAL A 116 6.96 6.17 -12.21
CA VAL A 116 6.20 6.72 -13.35
C VAL A 116 4.83 7.21 -12.90
N ALA A 117 4.10 6.43 -12.10
CA ALA A 117 2.81 6.83 -11.54
C ALA A 117 2.94 8.06 -10.62
N TYR A 118 3.95 8.09 -9.76
CA TYR A 118 4.24 9.23 -8.88
C TYR A 118 4.55 10.50 -9.67
N ALA A 119 5.43 10.40 -10.67
CA ALA A 119 5.82 11.51 -11.53
C ALA A 119 4.61 12.02 -12.33
N ALA A 120 3.82 11.12 -12.94
CA ALA A 120 2.62 11.49 -13.69
C ALA A 120 1.61 12.26 -12.81
N CYS A 121 1.37 11.80 -11.58
CA CYS A 121 0.48 12.49 -10.64
C CYS A 121 0.97 13.89 -10.25
N ASN A 122 2.28 14.10 -10.15
CA ASN A 122 2.84 15.42 -9.83
C ASN A 122 2.87 16.35 -11.05
N VAL A 123 3.25 15.84 -12.23
CA VAL A 123 3.31 16.61 -13.49
C VAL A 123 1.91 17.05 -13.93
N PHE A 124 0.91 16.17 -13.78
CA PHE A 124 -0.48 16.47 -14.07
C PHE A 124 -1.25 16.94 -12.83
N GLY A 125 -0.58 17.54 -11.84
CA GLY A 125 -1.17 17.95 -10.56
C GLY A 125 -2.24 19.06 -10.67
N ASP A 126 -2.31 19.76 -11.80
CA ASP A 126 -3.33 20.78 -12.06
C ASP A 126 -4.74 20.18 -12.07
N LEU A 127 -5.71 20.90 -11.48
CA LEU A 127 -7.11 20.48 -11.39
C LEU A 127 -7.70 20.02 -12.74
N SER A 128 -7.33 20.68 -13.84
CA SER A 128 -7.79 20.35 -15.19
C SER A 128 -7.18 19.07 -15.77
N ARG A 129 -5.99 18.68 -15.32
CA ARG A 129 -5.21 17.54 -15.87
C ARG A 129 -5.06 16.37 -14.91
N ARG A 130 -5.49 16.53 -13.66
CA ARG A 130 -5.39 15.52 -12.59
C ARG A 130 -5.92 14.14 -12.97
N HIS A 131 -7.00 14.08 -13.75
CA HIS A 131 -7.57 12.82 -14.22
C HIS A 131 -6.56 11.98 -15.04
N TYR A 132 -5.69 12.60 -15.85
CA TYR A 132 -4.65 11.89 -16.59
C TYR A 132 -3.66 11.19 -15.65
N GLY A 133 -3.19 11.89 -14.62
CA GLY A 133 -2.33 11.31 -13.59
C GLY A 133 -3.02 10.15 -12.85
N GLU A 134 -4.30 10.30 -12.53
CA GLU A 134 -5.09 9.26 -11.85
C GLU A 134 -5.33 8.02 -12.72
N HIS A 135 -5.52 8.18 -14.04
CA HIS A 135 -5.60 7.07 -14.98
C HIS A 135 -4.28 6.33 -15.12
N VAL A 136 -3.16 7.05 -15.25
CA VAL A 136 -1.81 6.44 -15.31
C VAL A 136 -1.52 5.67 -14.02
N ALA A 137 -1.76 6.28 -12.85
CA ALA A 137 -1.56 5.61 -11.57
C ALA A 137 -2.44 4.37 -11.42
N THR A 138 -3.69 4.42 -11.87
CA THR A 138 -4.59 3.26 -11.86
C THR A 138 -4.10 2.16 -12.78
N GLY A 139 -3.68 2.48 -14.01
CA GLY A 139 -3.12 1.51 -14.94
C GLY A 139 -1.87 0.83 -14.38
N VAL A 140 -0.95 1.60 -13.81
CA VAL A 140 0.26 1.07 -13.14
C VAL A 140 -0.11 0.14 -11.99
N LEU A 141 -1.05 0.54 -11.14
CA LEU A 141 -1.46 -0.28 -9.99
C LEU A 141 -2.18 -1.57 -10.43
N LEU A 142 -2.94 -1.54 -11.53
CA LEU A 142 -3.56 -2.73 -12.11
C LEU A 142 -2.52 -3.70 -12.68
N VAL A 143 -1.49 -3.20 -13.35
CA VAL A 143 -0.35 -4.02 -13.82
C VAL A 143 0.36 -4.66 -12.61
N ASN A 144 0.55 -3.90 -11.53
CA ASN A 144 1.10 -4.44 -10.29
C ASN A 144 0.20 -5.47 -9.62
N ALA A 145 -1.12 -5.29 -9.66
CA ALA A 145 -2.09 -6.26 -9.13
C ALA A 145 -2.12 -7.56 -9.96
N ALA A 146 -1.98 -7.45 -11.28
CA ALA A 146 -1.80 -8.61 -12.16
C ALA A 146 -0.48 -9.33 -11.85
N GLY A 147 0.61 -8.60 -11.64
CA GLY A 147 1.90 -9.15 -11.19
C GLY A 147 1.79 -9.90 -9.86
N LEU A 148 1.03 -9.36 -8.91
CA LEU A 148 0.75 -10.03 -7.63
C LEU A 148 -0.15 -11.26 -7.81
N SER A 149 -1.12 -11.21 -8.72
CA SER A 149 -2.01 -12.35 -9.00
C SER A 149 -1.22 -13.53 -9.59
N LEU A 150 -0.24 -13.26 -10.45
CA LEU A 150 0.69 -14.29 -10.93
C LEU A 150 1.45 -14.94 -9.77
N VAL A 151 1.94 -14.13 -8.81
CA VAL A 151 2.59 -14.65 -7.59
C VAL A 151 1.63 -15.52 -6.79
N ALA A 152 0.42 -15.04 -6.53
CA ALA A 152 -0.60 -15.75 -5.76
C ALA A 152 -0.96 -17.11 -6.39
N CYS A 153 -1.16 -17.16 -7.71
CA CYS A 153 -1.49 -18.39 -8.43
C CYS A 153 -0.30 -19.35 -8.57
N SER A 154 0.93 -18.84 -8.63
CA SER A 154 2.13 -19.67 -8.81
C SER A 154 2.69 -20.25 -7.52
N GLY A 155 2.45 -19.59 -6.38
CA GLY A 155 3.00 -19.97 -5.08
C GLY A 155 1.96 -20.44 -4.07
N ASP A 156 0.72 -20.72 -4.50
CA ASP A 156 -0.42 -21.10 -3.64
C ASP A 156 -0.61 -20.20 -2.40
N ASN A 157 -0.19 -18.94 -2.50
CA ASN A 157 -0.21 -17.97 -1.42
C ASN A 157 -1.59 -17.31 -1.35
N TYR A 158 -2.47 -17.89 -0.52
CA TYR A 158 -3.84 -17.42 -0.35
C TYR A 158 -3.92 -16.01 0.26
N TRP A 159 -2.91 -15.62 1.05
CA TRP A 159 -2.82 -14.26 1.58
C TRP A 159 -2.57 -13.22 0.47
N ALA A 160 -1.76 -13.55 -0.53
CA ALA A 160 -1.53 -12.73 -1.72
C ALA A 160 -2.80 -12.64 -2.59
N ALA A 161 -3.56 -13.74 -2.72
CA ALA A 161 -4.87 -13.70 -3.38
C ALA A 161 -5.84 -12.77 -2.62
N GLY A 162 -5.90 -12.88 -1.28
CA GLY A 162 -6.65 -11.97 -0.41
C GLY A 162 -6.20 -10.51 -0.53
N LEU A 163 -4.89 -10.28 -0.69
CA LEU A 163 -4.32 -8.95 -0.93
C LEU A 163 -4.79 -8.34 -2.25
N VAL A 164 -4.87 -9.14 -3.33
CA VAL A 164 -5.43 -8.68 -4.62
C VAL A 164 -6.89 -8.28 -4.45
N VAL A 165 -7.70 -9.11 -3.79
CA VAL A 165 -9.12 -8.81 -3.53
C VAL A 165 -9.28 -7.55 -2.68
N SER A 166 -8.46 -7.41 -1.63
CA SER A 166 -8.41 -6.23 -0.78
C SER A 166 -8.00 -4.98 -1.57
N PHE A 167 -7.00 -5.08 -2.44
CA PHE A 167 -6.57 -4.01 -3.32
C PHE A 167 -7.69 -3.57 -4.27
N VAL A 168 -8.33 -4.50 -4.99
CA VAL A 168 -9.42 -4.21 -5.93
C VAL A 168 -10.60 -3.56 -5.19
N SER A 169 -10.97 -4.11 -4.03
CA SER A 169 -12.04 -3.54 -3.19
C SER A 169 -11.69 -2.12 -2.75
N LYS A 170 -10.47 -1.89 -2.26
CA LYS A 170 -9.99 -0.57 -1.84
C LYS A 170 -9.98 0.43 -3.01
N HIS A 171 -9.52 0.01 -4.19
CA HIS A 171 -9.27 0.89 -5.32
C HIS A 171 -10.53 1.24 -6.11
N PHE A 172 -11.49 0.31 -6.22
CA PHE A 172 -12.70 0.50 -7.03
C PHE A 172 -14.00 0.54 -6.21
N LEU A 173 -14.16 -0.32 -5.21
CA LEU A 173 -15.41 -0.42 -4.46
C LEU A 173 -15.55 0.70 -3.42
N LEU A 174 -14.48 0.97 -2.65
CA LEU A 174 -14.54 2.00 -1.60
C LEU A 174 -14.84 3.41 -2.15
N PRO A 175 -14.28 3.90 -3.27
CA PRO A 175 -14.66 5.20 -3.81
C PRO A 175 -16.16 5.30 -4.14
N VAL A 176 -16.75 4.24 -4.73
CA VAL A 176 -18.18 4.18 -5.05
C VAL A 176 -19.04 4.22 -3.78
N LEU A 177 -18.61 3.51 -2.74
CA LEU A 177 -19.29 3.54 -1.43
C LEU A 177 -19.17 4.90 -0.76
N ALA A 178 -17.99 5.54 -0.84
CA ALA A 178 -17.77 6.87 -0.27
C ALA A 178 -18.70 7.92 -0.90
N GLU A 179 -18.87 7.87 -2.23
CA GLU A 179 -19.77 8.75 -2.95
C GLU A 179 -21.24 8.46 -2.59
N ARG A 180 -21.65 7.18 -2.63
CA ARG A 180 -23.04 6.77 -2.33
C ARG A 180 -23.50 7.13 -0.93
N TYR A 181 -22.63 6.95 0.07
CA TYR A 181 -22.96 7.19 1.48
C TYR A 181 -22.44 8.54 2.01
N ARG A 182 -21.87 9.40 1.15
CA ARG A 182 -21.27 10.70 1.51
C ARG A 182 -20.24 10.59 2.64
N ILE A 183 -19.48 9.49 2.67
CA ILE A 183 -18.42 9.24 3.64
C ILE A 183 -17.14 9.93 3.14
N PRO A 184 -16.33 10.54 4.03
CA PRO A 184 -15.04 11.13 3.64
C PRO A 184 -14.14 10.08 2.97
N SER A 185 -13.71 10.35 1.73
CA SER A 185 -12.88 9.41 0.96
C SER A 185 -11.57 9.07 1.66
N ALA A 186 -10.96 10.04 2.36
CA ALA A 186 -9.74 9.83 3.13
C ALA A 186 -9.93 8.82 4.28
N LEU A 187 -11.08 8.85 4.96
CA LEU A 187 -11.39 7.90 6.03
C LEU A 187 -11.48 6.47 5.49
N LEU A 188 -12.30 6.28 4.45
CA LEU A 188 -12.54 4.96 3.89
C LEU A 188 -11.28 4.39 3.23
N TYR A 189 -10.49 5.25 2.56
CA TYR A 189 -9.19 4.88 2.01
C TYR A 189 -8.21 4.42 3.09
N THR A 190 -8.12 5.15 4.21
CA THR A 190 -7.23 4.77 5.33
C THR A 190 -7.67 3.45 5.98
N TYR A 191 -8.97 3.21 6.15
CA TYR A 191 -9.45 1.90 6.60
C TYR A 191 -9.11 0.78 5.62
N GLY A 192 -9.28 1.02 4.32
CA GLY A 192 -8.87 0.07 3.29
C GLY A 192 -7.37 -0.24 3.32
N LEU A 193 -6.54 0.75 3.66
CA LEU A 193 -5.10 0.54 3.87
C LEU A 193 -4.81 -0.37 5.07
N SER A 194 -5.57 -0.30 6.15
CA SER A 194 -5.39 -1.19 7.30
C SER A 194 -5.62 -2.66 6.92
N PHE A 195 -6.71 -2.98 6.21
CA PHE A 195 -6.96 -4.34 5.74
C PHE A 195 -5.89 -4.79 4.74
N TYR A 196 -5.56 -3.91 3.78
CA TYR A 196 -4.49 -4.16 2.81
C TYR A 196 -3.17 -4.53 3.49
N GLU A 197 -2.79 -3.81 4.55
CA GLU A 197 -1.53 -4.04 5.27
C GLU A 197 -1.51 -5.41 5.98
N ILE A 198 -2.62 -5.83 6.59
CA ILE A 198 -2.73 -7.14 7.25
C ILE A 198 -2.50 -8.28 6.24
N PHE A 199 -3.15 -8.20 5.06
CA PHE A 199 -2.92 -9.19 4.00
C PHE A 199 -1.49 -9.14 3.47
N ALA A 200 -0.91 -7.95 3.35
CA ALA A 200 0.46 -7.76 2.87
C ALA A 200 1.51 -8.40 3.78
N VAL A 201 1.40 -8.20 5.09
CA VAL A 201 2.34 -8.78 6.06
C VAL A 201 2.24 -10.30 6.08
N ASN A 202 1.02 -10.85 6.07
CA ASN A 202 0.83 -12.29 6.05
C ASN A 202 1.30 -12.93 4.74
N ALA A 203 1.08 -12.27 3.60
CA ALA A 203 1.57 -12.74 2.30
C ALA A 203 3.09 -12.83 2.25
N VAL A 204 3.79 -11.88 2.89
CA VAL A 204 5.26 -11.92 3.00
C VAL A 204 5.69 -12.99 4.02
N ALA A 205 5.06 -13.05 5.20
CA ALA A 205 5.40 -13.99 6.25
C ALA A 205 5.27 -15.46 5.83
N GLU A 206 4.30 -15.79 4.96
CA GLU A 206 4.12 -17.15 4.41
C GLU A 206 5.30 -17.60 3.54
N VAL A 207 6.04 -16.67 2.94
CA VAL A 207 7.13 -16.97 2.01
C VAL A 207 8.50 -16.92 2.70
N LEU A 208 8.59 -16.35 3.91
CA LEU A 208 9.86 -16.31 4.64
C LEU A 208 10.15 -17.66 5.31
N PRO A 209 11.40 -18.17 5.23
CA PRO A 209 11.74 -19.49 5.71
C PRO A 209 11.49 -19.65 7.22
N THR A 210 10.82 -20.75 7.56
CA THR A 210 10.36 -21.17 8.89
C THR A 210 11.48 -21.49 9.89
N SER A 211 12.40 -20.58 10.17
CA SER A 211 13.22 -20.68 11.39
C SER A 211 12.59 -19.96 12.59
N THR A 212 11.66 -19.04 12.36
CA THR A 212 10.96 -18.29 13.41
C THR A 212 9.73 -17.58 12.84
N ILE A 213 8.52 -18.17 12.86
CA ILE A 213 7.26 -17.48 13.18
C ILE A 213 6.04 -18.42 13.03
N ARG A 214 5.13 -18.27 14.00
CA ARG A 214 3.84 -18.93 14.14
C ARG A 214 2.84 -18.28 13.19
N VAL A 215 1.98 -19.09 12.57
CA VAL A 215 0.78 -18.60 11.84
C VAL A 215 0.07 -17.55 12.70
N ILE A 216 -0.10 -16.35 12.14
CA ILE A 216 -0.70 -15.21 12.81
C ILE A 216 -2.21 -15.28 12.53
N MET A 217 -2.96 -15.92 13.43
CA MET A 217 -4.44 -15.89 13.45
C MET A 217 -4.94 -14.55 13.97
#